data_AF-A0A8H8A0A5-F1
#
_entry.id   AF-A0A8H8A0A5-F1
#
_cell.length_a   1.000
_cell.length_b   1.000
_cell.length_c   1.000
_cell.angle_alpha   90.00
_cell.angle_beta   90.00
_cell.angle_gamma   90.00
#
_symmetry.space_group_name_H-M   'P 1'
#
loop_
_entity.id
_entity.type
_entity.pdbx_description
1 polymer ?
#
loop_
_entity_poly.entity_id
_entity_poly.type
_entity_poly.pdbx_seq_one_letter_code
_entity_poly.pdbx_strand_id
1 'polypeptide(L)'
;SLLSTASIPNSTWGTCSLPEQLSRTPTGIPGVRWAPVSLVTPMKLRTSKVEVLWCNALEVDPDRNPEQKDFLTGIKCRLVDLDPPNLDYKNDHEGAFTEVSTPAHFPPGSIMVLKTCVALQRLSLDVDTKNIRRKLREGAEQALTGLGWEEMNVVLFRTDAEERDMTGNHGTYIIPGHGALAYCGLQGFQSAFQPLLKQNDLGNAVCAHLREGRWAAEYCVSRLDRYIGVYPKIKLWREYLFKNTTIIESLPNFLVPKYFAAAVDIAYRAACQHAILSLMSGFVRDGDEFTHKVALTAIQMYGRVNSTSLHPTKPGPCLAAGLPHFSTAHMRCWGRDVFISLRGLLMATGNWNAARDHLVAFAGAVKHGLVPNLLDSARRPRYNARDATWFFLQSAQDYCRASPQGEKFLETIVPRRFVGTDEFSEADDPRAYSRTSTMAEVIQEILQRHAQGISFREHNAGPNLDHAMRDLGFHVDVFVDWSTGFVYGGNEWNCGTWMDKMGDSDMAGTTGVPATPRDGAAVEIQGLLKSTLRWLSELGHSGKF
;
A
#
# COMPACT_ATOMS: atom_id res chain seq x y z
N SER A 1 -39.35 -14.26 6.96
CA SER A 1 -39.86 -14.72 8.26
C SER A 1 -39.07 -15.97 8.67
N LEU A 2 -38.99 -16.23 9.97
CA LEU A 2 -38.24 -17.31 10.66
C LEU A 2 -36.82 -16.97 11.12
N LEU A 3 -36.81 -16.08 12.12
CA LEU A 3 -35.96 -16.20 13.30
C LEU A 3 -36.13 -17.60 13.91
N SER A 4 -35.03 -18.30 14.20
CA SER A 4 -35.04 -19.39 15.17
C SER A 4 -33.93 -19.17 16.19
N THR A 5 -34.37 -19.12 17.43
CA THR A 5 -33.65 -18.89 18.68
C THR A 5 -32.87 -20.14 19.07
N ALA A 6 -31.55 -20.03 19.20
CA ALA A 6 -30.71 -21.06 19.82
C ALA A 6 -30.58 -20.75 21.32
N SER A 7 -31.16 -21.62 22.14
CA SER A 7 -31.09 -21.66 23.60
C SER A 7 -29.71 -22.13 24.07
N ILE A 8 -29.09 -21.36 24.96
CA ILE A 8 -27.83 -21.69 25.65
C ILE A 8 -28.15 -22.56 26.88
N PRO A 9 -27.45 -23.68 27.15
CA PRO A 9 -27.67 -24.48 28.34
C PRO A 9 -27.04 -23.85 29.59
N ASN A 10 -27.80 -23.85 30.68
CA ASN A 10 -27.37 -23.50 32.04
C ASN A 10 -26.19 -24.39 32.47
N SER A 11 -25.01 -23.79 32.67
CA SER A 11 -23.91 -24.41 33.41
C SER A 11 -23.87 -23.86 34.84
N THR A 12 -23.85 -24.81 35.76
CA THR A 12 -23.84 -24.73 37.21
C THR A 12 -22.66 -23.92 37.74
N TRP A 13 -22.96 -22.87 38.51
CA TRP A 13 -21.98 -22.17 39.35
C TRP A 13 -21.64 -23.05 40.56
N GLY A 14 -20.38 -23.46 40.64
CA GLY A 14 -19.81 -24.14 41.80
C GLY A 14 -19.82 -23.23 43.01
N THR A 15 -20.53 -23.66 44.05
CA THR A 15 -20.51 -23.08 45.39
C THR A 15 -19.13 -23.31 46.02
N CYS A 16 -18.35 -22.25 46.21
CA CYS A 16 -17.16 -22.28 47.04
C CYS A 16 -17.58 -21.99 48.49
N SER A 17 -17.51 -23.02 49.32
CA SER A 17 -17.81 -23.03 50.75
C SER A 17 -16.86 -22.14 51.55
N LEU A 18 -17.40 -21.17 52.28
CA LEU A 18 -16.72 -20.50 53.41
C LEU A 18 -17.00 -21.31 54.68
N PRO A 19 -15.99 -21.64 55.51
CA PRO A 19 -16.23 -22.32 56.77
C PRO A 19 -16.86 -21.37 57.79
N GLU A 20 -17.99 -21.81 58.35
CA GLU A 20 -18.49 -21.39 59.65
C GLU A 20 -17.42 -21.63 60.71
N GLN A 21 -16.97 -20.57 61.37
CA GLN A 21 -16.75 -20.51 62.82
C GLN A 21 -16.17 -19.14 63.15
N LEU A 22 -16.96 -18.29 63.79
CA LEU A 22 -16.47 -17.38 64.84
C LEU A 22 -17.65 -16.99 65.72
N SER A 23 -17.49 -17.40 66.97
CA SER A 23 -18.34 -17.29 68.15
C SER A 23 -19.01 -15.93 68.38
N ARG A 24 -20.27 -15.97 68.82
CA ARG A 24 -20.97 -14.89 69.53
C ARG A 24 -20.31 -14.62 70.89
N THR A 25 -20.11 -13.34 71.23
CA THR A 25 -20.24 -12.74 72.58
C THR A 25 -20.10 -11.20 72.51
N PRO A 26 -20.57 -10.41 73.50
CA PRO A 26 -21.62 -9.41 73.27
C PRO A 26 -21.22 -7.94 73.58
N THR A 27 -22.15 -7.03 73.27
CA THR A 27 -22.37 -5.70 73.89
C THR A 27 -21.23 -4.65 73.88
N GLY A 28 -21.47 -3.59 73.11
CA GLY A 28 -21.35 -2.18 73.52
C GLY A 28 -20.00 -1.67 74.05
N ILE A 29 -19.24 -0.96 73.19
CA ILE A 29 -18.26 0.06 73.58
C ILE A 29 -18.32 1.21 72.55
N PRO A 30 -18.42 2.49 72.96
CA PRO A 30 -18.37 3.64 72.05
C PRO A 30 -16.93 3.90 71.60
N GLY A 31 -16.72 3.96 70.29
CA GLY A 31 -15.40 4.17 69.68
C GLY A 31 -15.22 3.27 68.47
N VAL A 32 -15.84 3.66 67.36
CA VAL A 32 -15.57 3.05 66.05
C VAL A 32 -14.10 3.33 65.71
N ARG A 33 -13.22 2.36 66.00
CA ARG A 33 -11.92 2.31 65.36
C ARG A 33 -12.17 1.86 63.93
N TRP A 34 -12.16 2.82 63.02
CA TRP A 34 -12.06 2.56 61.58
C TRP A 34 -10.93 1.55 61.35
N ALA A 35 -11.24 0.47 60.64
CA ALA A 35 -10.25 -0.46 60.10
C ALA A 35 -9.14 0.34 59.39
N PRO A 36 -7.88 -0.16 59.32
CA PRO A 36 -6.80 0.56 58.66
C PRO A 36 -7.27 0.99 57.27
N VAL A 37 -7.26 2.30 57.06
CA VAL A 37 -7.67 3.02 55.85
C VAL A 37 -7.22 2.19 54.64
N SER A 38 -8.14 1.72 53.79
CA SER A 38 -7.74 1.12 52.52
C SER A 38 -7.12 2.26 51.70
N LEU A 39 -5.81 2.40 51.78
CA LEU A 39 -5.07 3.43 51.06
C LEU A 39 -5.27 3.15 49.57
N VAL A 40 -6.05 3.99 48.91
CA VAL A 40 -6.14 3.98 47.45
C VAL A 40 -4.73 4.26 46.94
N THR A 41 -4.20 3.35 46.11
CA THR A 41 -2.87 3.54 45.52
C THR A 41 -2.83 4.88 44.78
N PRO A 42 -1.75 5.68 44.94
CA PRO A 42 -1.65 6.97 44.27
C PRO A 42 -1.90 6.86 42.77
N MET A 43 -2.74 7.75 42.25
CA MET A 43 -3.11 7.78 40.84
C MET A 43 -2.09 8.60 40.06
N LYS A 44 -1.55 8.05 38.97
CA LYS A 44 -0.62 8.78 38.09
C LYS A 44 -1.35 9.33 36.88
N LEU A 45 -1.55 10.65 36.84
CA LEU A 45 -2.13 11.35 35.70
C LEU A 45 -1.02 11.91 34.81
N ARG A 46 -0.66 11.13 33.78
CA ARG A 46 0.42 11.50 32.86
C ARG A 46 0.07 12.76 32.07
N THR A 47 1.04 13.68 32.01
CA THR A 47 1.02 14.88 31.15
C THR A 47 -0.27 15.72 31.31
N SER A 48 -0.82 15.75 32.52
CA SER A 48 -2.10 16.40 32.82
C SER A 48 -1.92 17.42 33.93
N LYS A 49 -2.49 18.61 33.76
CA LYS A 49 -2.72 19.56 34.85
C LYS A 49 -3.95 19.10 35.63
N VAL A 50 -3.86 19.16 36.95
CA VAL A 50 -4.91 18.71 37.86
C VAL A 50 -5.29 19.87 38.77
N GLU A 51 -6.57 20.14 38.86
CA GLU A 51 -7.18 21.14 39.74
C GLU A 51 -8.22 20.40 40.60
N VAL A 52 -8.16 20.58 41.92
CA VAL A 52 -9.14 20.01 42.84
C VAL A 52 -10.37 20.90 42.81
N LEU A 53 -11.55 20.33 42.50
CA LEU A 53 -12.80 21.08 42.54
C LEU A 53 -13.48 20.97 43.90
N TRP A 54 -13.64 19.76 44.43
CA TRP A 54 -14.20 19.50 45.76
C TRP A 54 -13.83 18.09 46.26
N CYS A 55 -13.84 17.91 47.58
CA CYS A 55 -13.48 16.68 48.27
C CYS A 55 -14.35 16.56 49.55
N ASN A 56 -15.27 15.61 49.58
CA ASN A 56 -16.29 15.54 50.63
C ASN A 56 -16.67 14.10 50.98
N ALA A 57 -17.09 13.88 52.23
CA ALA A 57 -17.70 12.64 52.72
C ALA A 57 -19.19 12.82 52.98
N LEU A 58 -20.00 11.82 52.61
CA LEU A 58 -21.36 11.70 53.11
C LEU A 58 -21.34 10.87 54.40
N GLU A 59 -21.58 11.51 55.53
CA GLU A 59 -21.72 10.83 56.81
C GLU A 59 -23.20 10.63 57.14
N VAL A 60 -23.58 9.38 57.39
CA VAL A 60 -24.93 9.01 57.83
C VAL A 60 -24.96 9.01 59.35
N ASP A 61 -25.96 9.68 59.92
CA ASP A 61 -26.21 9.66 61.36
C ASP A 61 -26.66 8.23 61.76
N PRO A 62 -25.91 7.52 62.62
CA PRO A 62 -26.28 6.17 63.05
C PRO A 62 -27.56 6.16 63.88
N ASP A 63 -27.94 7.28 64.49
CA ASP A 63 -29.19 7.44 65.20
C ASP A 63 -30.32 7.64 64.17
N ARG A 64 -30.94 6.51 63.78
CA ARG A 64 -32.08 6.44 62.85
C ARG A 64 -33.04 7.62 63.02
N ASN A 65 -33.54 8.14 61.89
CA ASN A 65 -34.64 9.09 61.89
C ASN A 65 -35.79 8.60 62.79
N PRO A 66 -36.35 9.44 63.67
CA PRO A 66 -37.58 9.09 64.37
C PRO A 66 -38.66 8.75 63.35
N GLU A 67 -39.36 7.62 63.52
CA GLU A 67 -40.48 7.24 62.66
C GLU A 67 -41.55 8.34 62.68
N GLN A 68 -41.76 9.01 61.55
CA GLN A 68 -42.84 9.98 61.37
C GLN A 68 -43.99 9.29 60.63
N LYS A 69 -45.19 9.28 61.23
CA LYS A 69 -46.36 8.57 60.70
C LYS A 69 -46.98 9.24 59.46
N ASP A 70 -46.75 10.54 59.29
CA ASP A 70 -47.51 11.36 58.33
C ASP A 70 -46.71 11.73 57.07
N PHE A 71 -45.37 11.58 57.07
CA PHE A 71 -44.51 11.94 55.94
C PHE A 71 -43.31 11.00 55.81
N LEU A 72 -42.90 10.72 54.57
CA LEU A 72 -41.63 10.05 54.29
C LEU A 72 -40.47 11.05 54.43
N THR A 73 -39.48 10.75 55.27
CA THR A 73 -38.26 11.58 55.43
C THR A 73 -37.01 10.81 55.04
N GLY A 74 -36.06 11.49 54.40
CA GLY A 74 -34.76 10.91 54.03
C GLY A 74 -33.85 10.76 55.25
N ILE A 75 -32.99 9.74 55.26
CA ILE A 75 -32.05 9.44 56.36
C ILE A 75 -31.22 10.69 56.69
N LYS A 76 -31.10 11.04 57.97
CA LYS A 76 -30.21 12.12 58.42
C LYS A 76 -28.78 11.83 57.99
N CYS A 77 -28.26 12.70 57.14
CA CYS A 77 -26.89 12.67 56.67
C CYS A 77 -26.32 14.08 56.65
N ARG A 78 -25.01 14.19 56.79
CA ARG A 78 -24.27 15.44 56.62
C ARG A 78 -23.19 15.27 55.55
N LEU A 79 -22.99 16.32 54.77
CA LEU A 79 -21.84 16.43 53.89
C LEU A 79 -20.70 17.07 54.69
N VAL A 80 -19.56 16.40 54.75
CA VAL A 80 -18.38 16.87 55.48
C VAL A 80 -17.30 17.21 54.47
N ASP A 81 -16.71 18.39 54.57
CA ASP A 81 -15.53 18.76 53.78
C ASP A 81 -14.33 17.93 54.26
N LEU A 82 -13.62 17.32 53.31
CA LEU A 82 -12.38 16.60 53.56
C LEU A 82 -11.17 17.43 53.14
N ASP A 83 -10.01 17.09 53.68
CA ASP A 83 -8.76 17.65 53.20
C ASP A 83 -8.59 17.39 51.68
N PRO A 84 -8.02 18.33 50.92
CA PRO A 84 -7.75 18.11 49.51
C PRO A 84 -6.73 16.98 49.32
N PRO A 85 -6.72 16.29 48.16
CA PRO A 85 -5.68 15.33 47.84
C PRO A 85 -4.31 15.99 47.79
N ASN A 86 -3.27 15.20 48.04
CA ASN A 86 -1.92 15.64 47.73
C ASN A 86 -1.68 15.52 46.21
N LEU A 87 -1.23 16.62 45.60
CA LEU A 87 -0.90 16.71 44.18
C LEU A 87 0.61 16.93 44.02
N ASP A 88 1.34 15.87 43.69
CA ASP A 88 2.77 15.98 43.45
C ASP A 88 3.06 15.96 41.94
N TYR A 89 3.79 16.96 41.45
CA TYR A 89 4.32 16.96 40.09
C TYR A 89 5.64 16.19 40.06
N LYS A 90 5.65 15.05 39.37
CA LYS A 90 6.77 14.12 39.29
C LYS A 90 7.14 13.83 37.83
N ASN A 91 8.31 13.24 37.63
CA ASN A 91 8.79 12.80 36.32
C ASN A 91 9.42 11.42 36.46
N ASP A 92 9.10 10.51 35.54
CA ASP A 92 9.73 9.19 35.44
C ASP A 92 10.25 8.96 34.00
N HIS A 93 10.67 7.73 33.70
CA HIS A 93 11.18 7.35 32.38
C HIS A 93 10.11 7.42 31.27
N GLU A 94 8.81 7.44 31.62
CA GLU A 94 7.68 7.63 30.71
C GLU A 94 7.23 9.11 30.63
N GLY A 95 7.89 10.00 31.38
CA GLY A 95 7.70 11.45 31.32
C GLY A 95 6.97 12.04 32.52
N ALA A 96 6.56 13.31 32.38
CA ALA A 96 5.97 14.07 33.46
C ALA A 96 4.56 13.58 33.81
N PHE A 97 4.24 13.50 35.10
CA PHE A 97 2.93 13.13 35.61
C PHE A 97 2.58 13.89 36.90
N THR A 98 1.30 14.06 37.15
CA THR A 98 0.80 14.48 38.46
C THR A 98 0.36 13.25 39.22
N GLU A 99 1.00 12.99 40.35
CA GLU A 99 0.58 11.96 41.29
C GLU A 99 -0.49 12.53 42.22
N VAL A 100 -1.65 11.87 42.26
CA VAL A 100 -2.76 12.23 43.13
C VAL A 100 -2.86 11.19 44.23
N SER A 101 -2.59 11.59 45.46
CA SER A 101 -2.73 10.74 46.63
C SER A 101 -3.93 11.18 47.46
N THR A 102 -4.71 10.20 47.94
CA THR A 102 -5.85 10.49 48.83
C THR A 102 -5.37 11.15 50.13
N PRO A 103 -6.18 12.05 50.72
CA PRO A 103 -5.88 12.58 52.04
C PRO A 103 -5.83 11.46 53.09
N ALA A 104 -5.20 11.75 54.23
CA ALA A 104 -5.05 10.76 55.31
C ALA A 104 -6.40 10.24 55.84
N HIS A 105 -7.44 11.08 55.78
CA HIS A 105 -8.82 10.71 56.10
C HIS A 105 -9.71 10.76 54.86
N PHE A 106 -10.02 9.58 54.31
CA PHE A 106 -10.90 9.41 53.15
C PHE A 106 -11.82 8.20 53.37
N PRO A 107 -12.87 8.32 54.23
CA PRO A 107 -13.71 7.18 54.62
C PRO A 107 -14.58 6.68 53.45
N PRO A 108 -15.10 5.44 53.50
CA PRO A 108 -16.13 4.97 52.57
C PRO A 108 -17.32 5.94 52.52
N GLY A 109 -17.83 6.24 51.32
CA GLY A 109 -18.84 7.29 51.12
C GLY A 109 -18.27 8.68 50.79
N SER A 110 -16.95 8.76 50.57
CA SER A 110 -16.27 9.99 50.12
C SER A 110 -16.14 10.09 48.61
N ILE A 111 -16.16 11.32 48.11
CA ILE A 111 -15.98 11.68 46.71
C ILE A 111 -14.93 12.77 46.63
N MET A 112 -14.04 12.65 45.64
CA MET A 112 -13.12 13.70 45.23
C MET A 112 -13.33 13.94 43.74
N VAL A 113 -13.51 15.20 43.36
CA VAL A 113 -13.68 15.59 41.96
C VAL A 113 -12.52 16.46 41.53
N LEU A 114 -11.88 16.01 40.45
CA LEU A 114 -10.71 16.64 39.86
C LEU A 114 -11.07 17.16 38.47
N LYS A 115 -10.67 18.39 38.19
CA LYS A 115 -10.63 18.93 36.83
C LYS A 115 -9.27 18.67 36.25
N THR A 116 -9.23 17.87 35.19
CA THR A 116 -7.99 17.51 34.51
C THR A 116 -7.92 18.14 33.13
N CYS A 117 -6.76 18.65 32.76
CA CYS A 117 -6.49 19.14 31.41
C CYS A 117 -5.19 18.53 30.90
N VAL A 118 -5.24 17.86 29.74
CA VAL A 118 -4.03 17.33 29.10
C VAL A 118 -3.17 18.51 28.66
N ALA A 119 -2.00 18.66 29.28
CA ALA A 119 -1.08 19.73 28.98
C ALA A 119 -0.14 19.29 27.86
N LEU A 120 -0.34 19.81 26.64
CA LEU A 120 0.57 19.56 25.53
C LEU A 120 1.84 20.42 25.75
N GLN A 121 2.84 19.83 26.40
CA GLN A 121 4.00 20.54 26.98
C GLN A 121 4.99 21.13 25.97
N ARG A 122 4.81 20.95 24.64
CA ARG A 122 5.90 21.20 23.67
C ARG A 122 5.65 22.24 22.58
N LEU A 123 4.45 22.81 22.47
CA LEU A 123 4.20 23.85 21.48
C LEU A 123 3.53 25.03 22.18
N SER A 124 4.06 26.23 21.99
CA SER A 124 3.37 27.53 22.18
C SER A 124 2.14 27.69 21.28
N LEU A 125 1.62 26.58 20.75
CA LEU A 125 0.39 26.49 20.02
C LEU A 125 -0.70 26.21 21.04
N ASP A 126 -1.70 27.07 21.13
CA ASP A 126 -3.01 26.73 21.67
C ASP A 126 -3.58 25.53 20.88
N VAL A 127 -3.19 24.32 21.27
CA VAL A 127 -3.72 23.07 20.77
C VAL A 127 -4.63 22.56 21.87
N ASP A 128 -5.86 23.05 21.89
CA ASP A 128 -6.93 22.27 22.51
C ASP A 128 -6.99 20.94 21.73
N THR A 129 -7.10 19.81 22.45
CA THR A 129 -7.37 18.48 21.89
C THR A 129 -8.50 18.47 20.85
N LYS A 130 -9.44 19.42 20.94
CA LYS A 130 -10.51 19.65 19.96
C LYS A 130 -10.02 20.06 18.56
N ASN A 131 -8.84 20.67 18.45
CA ASN A 131 -8.30 21.23 17.20
C ASN A 131 -7.22 20.40 16.52
N ILE A 132 -6.72 19.31 17.13
CA ILE A 132 -5.60 18.52 16.59
C ILE A 132 -5.91 18.04 15.17
N ARG A 133 -7.08 17.46 14.93
CA ARG A 133 -7.47 16.95 13.59
C ARG A 133 -7.50 18.04 12.52
N ARG A 134 -7.90 19.27 12.89
CA ARG A 134 -7.88 20.43 11.99
C ARG A 134 -6.43 20.77 11.62
N LYS A 135 -5.54 20.86 12.61
CA LYS A 135 -4.10 21.14 12.40
C LYS A 135 -3.39 20.07 11.57
N LEU A 136 -3.75 18.79 11.74
CA LEU A 136 -3.23 17.69 10.93
C LEU A 136 -3.67 17.77 9.45
N ARG A 137 -4.81 18.39 9.16
CA ARG A 137 -5.32 18.59 7.79
C ARG A 137 -4.71 19.80 7.09
N GLU A 138 -4.41 20.86 7.84
CA GLU A 138 -3.85 22.10 7.30
C GLU A 138 -2.55 21.86 6.51
N GLY A 139 -2.56 22.21 5.23
CA GLY A 139 -1.41 22.13 4.33
C GLY A 139 -1.33 20.85 3.49
N ALA A 140 -2.22 19.87 3.71
CA ALA A 140 -2.13 18.56 3.03
C ALA A 140 -2.26 18.69 1.50
N GLU A 141 -3.28 19.41 1.02
CA GLU A 141 -3.53 19.60 -0.41
C GLU A 141 -2.44 20.45 -1.07
N GLN A 142 -2.00 21.52 -0.40
CA GLN A 142 -0.92 22.39 -0.87
C GLN A 142 0.39 21.60 -1.03
N ALA A 143 0.69 20.71 -0.10
CA ALA A 143 1.90 19.90 -0.12
C ALA A 143 1.93 18.82 -1.22
N LEU A 144 0.76 18.44 -1.74
CA LEU A 144 0.62 17.51 -2.87
C LEU A 144 0.62 18.22 -4.23
N THR A 145 0.50 19.55 -4.25
CA THR A 145 0.36 20.32 -5.48
C THR A 145 1.56 20.10 -6.39
N GLY A 146 1.29 19.64 -7.62
CA GLY A 146 2.31 19.41 -8.65
C GLY A 146 3.09 18.09 -8.54
N LEU A 147 2.76 17.21 -7.58
CA LEU A 147 3.25 15.82 -7.57
C LEU A 147 2.61 15.03 -8.70
N GLY A 148 3.44 14.32 -9.48
CA GLY A 148 3.01 13.49 -10.61
C GLY A 148 2.86 12.02 -10.23
N TRP A 149 2.72 11.17 -11.25
CA TRP A 149 2.52 9.73 -11.08
C TRP A 149 3.61 9.05 -10.27
N GLU A 150 4.88 9.39 -10.54
CA GLU A 150 6.03 8.80 -9.87
C GLU A 150 6.13 9.22 -8.40
N GLU A 151 5.94 10.51 -8.11
CA GLU A 151 5.93 10.99 -6.72
C GLU A 151 4.79 10.37 -5.93
N MET A 152 3.62 10.18 -6.55
CA MET A 152 2.50 9.51 -5.89
C MET A 152 2.76 8.03 -5.62
N ASN A 153 3.55 7.34 -6.47
CA ASN A 153 4.03 5.98 -6.17
C ASN A 153 4.89 5.96 -4.89
N VAL A 154 5.75 6.96 -4.69
CA VAL A 154 6.57 7.11 -3.47
C VAL A 154 5.72 7.41 -2.24
N VAL A 155 4.78 8.37 -2.35
CA VAL A 155 3.92 8.83 -1.26
C VAL A 155 3.02 7.70 -0.76
N LEU A 156 2.36 6.99 -1.66
CA LEU A 156 1.34 6.00 -1.31
C LEU A 156 1.90 4.59 -1.14
N PHE A 157 2.83 4.17 -1.99
CA PHE A 157 3.19 2.75 -2.15
C PHE A 157 4.69 2.52 -1.91
N ARG A 158 5.40 1.90 -2.85
CA ARG A 158 6.73 1.26 -2.72
C ARG A 158 6.70 0.00 -1.88
N THR A 159 6.96 -1.14 -2.51
CA THR A 159 7.30 -2.38 -1.80
C THR A 159 8.70 -2.28 -1.17
N ASP A 160 9.03 -3.20 -0.27
CA ASP A 160 10.38 -3.30 0.34
C ASP A 160 11.48 -3.38 -0.73
N ALA A 161 11.30 -4.24 -1.74
CA ALA A 161 12.25 -4.41 -2.83
C ALA A 161 12.44 -3.13 -3.65
N GLU A 162 11.34 -2.45 -4.02
CA GLU A 162 11.41 -1.19 -4.75
C GLU A 162 12.05 -0.07 -3.93
N GLU A 163 11.75 0.03 -2.63
CA GLU A 163 12.35 1.04 -1.74
C GLU A 163 13.86 0.82 -1.64
N ARG A 164 14.31 -0.41 -1.39
CA ARG A 164 15.73 -0.77 -1.32
C ARG A 164 16.44 -0.52 -2.62
N ASP A 165 15.81 -0.82 -3.75
CA ASP A 165 16.42 -0.60 -5.06
C ASP A 165 16.69 0.90 -5.31
N MET A 166 15.77 1.77 -4.90
CA MET A 166 15.95 3.23 -5.03
C MET A 166 16.86 3.83 -3.98
N THR A 167 16.90 3.27 -2.77
CA THR A 167 17.49 3.93 -1.59
C THR A 167 18.68 3.18 -0.97
N GLY A 168 19.00 1.99 -1.48
CA GLY A 168 19.99 1.06 -0.92
C GLY A 168 19.40 0.20 0.19
N ASN A 169 19.54 0.64 1.45
CA ASN A 169 19.31 -0.20 2.63
C ASN A 169 18.07 0.17 3.46
N HIS A 170 17.15 0.97 2.92
CA HIS A 170 15.92 1.32 3.60
C HIS A 170 14.76 0.58 2.96
N GLY A 171 14.09 -0.23 3.76
CA GLY A 171 12.98 -1.06 3.35
C GLY A 171 11.70 -0.65 4.04
N THR A 172 10.76 -1.58 4.07
CA THR A 172 9.48 -1.36 4.71
C THR A 172 9.60 -1.33 6.24
N TYR A 173 8.79 -0.49 6.88
CA TYR A 173 8.72 -0.43 8.34
C TYR A 173 8.21 -1.76 8.92
N ILE A 174 8.88 -2.24 9.95
CA ILE A 174 8.51 -3.46 10.68
C ILE A 174 7.95 -3.03 12.03
N ILE A 175 6.68 -3.36 12.28
CA ILE A 175 6.03 -3.11 13.56
C ILE A 175 6.22 -4.37 14.44
N PRO A 176 6.88 -4.27 15.61
CA PRO A 176 7.00 -5.38 16.56
C PRO A 176 5.63 -6.00 16.89
N GLY A 177 5.53 -7.32 16.82
CA GLY A 177 4.29 -8.06 17.06
C GLY A 177 3.22 -7.98 15.95
N HIS A 178 3.48 -7.24 14.86
CA HIS A 178 2.61 -7.21 13.67
C HIS A 178 3.34 -7.71 12.41
N GLY A 179 4.58 -7.28 12.18
CA GLY A 179 5.40 -7.64 11.02
C GLY A 179 5.71 -6.45 10.11
N ALA A 180 6.30 -6.75 8.95
CA ALA A 180 6.57 -5.75 7.92
C ALA A 180 5.26 -5.26 7.28
N LEU A 181 5.16 -3.96 7.04
CA LEU A 181 4.06 -3.43 6.22
C LEU A 181 4.19 -3.93 4.77
N ALA A 182 3.08 -3.93 4.03
CA ALA A 182 3.10 -4.31 2.61
C ALA A 182 3.75 -3.22 1.72
N TYR A 183 3.66 -1.96 2.15
CA TYR A 183 4.23 -0.81 1.47
C TYR A 183 4.93 0.11 2.47
N CYS A 184 5.98 0.79 2.01
CA CYS A 184 6.68 1.83 2.76
C CYS A 184 5.84 3.12 2.89
N GLY A 185 4.96 3.38 1.92
CA GLY A 185 4.07 4.54 1.84
C GLY A 185 2.87 4.47 2.76
N LEU A 186 2.04 5.51 2.65
CA LEU A 186 0.84 5.67 3.50
C LEU A 186 -0.10 4.48 3.40
N GLN A 187 -0.17 3.79 2.24
CA GLN A 187 -0.99 2.60 2.06
C GLN A 187 -0.60 1.49 3.06
N GLY A 188 0.69 1.33 3.36
CA GLY A 188 1.17 0.31 4.30
C GLY A 188 0.58 0.52 5.69
N PHE A 189 0.70 1.73 6.22
CA PHE A 189 0.12 2.11 7.51
C PHE A 189 -1.40 2.07 7.50
N GLN A 190 -2.04 2.59 6.44
CA GLN A 190 -3.51 2.58 6.31
C GLN A 190 -4.07 1.15 6.36
N SER A 191 -3.39 0.20 5.71
CA SER A 191 -3.80 -1.21 5.70
C SER A 191 -3.64 -1.84 7.09
N ALA A 192 -2.58 -1.52 7.82
CA ALA A 192 -2.38 -1.98 9.20
C ALA A 192 -3.41 -1.38 10.17
N PHE A 193 -3.85 -0.13 9.95
CA PHE A 193 -4.81 0.54 10.83
C PHE A 193 -6.27 0.20 10.56
N GLN A 194 -6.63 -0.14 9.32
CA GLN A 194 -8.02 -0.40 8.93
C GLN A 194 -8.77 -1.39 9.85
N PRO A 195 -8.22 -2.56 10.23
CA PRO A 195 -8.92 -3.46 11.15
C PRO A 195 -9.04 -2.86 12.57
N LEU A 196 -8.01 -2.15 13.03
CA LEU A 196 -7.94 -1.54 14.37
C LEU A 196 -9.00 -0.45 14.55
N LEU A 197 -9.15 0.40 13.54
CA LEU A 197 -10.10 1.51 13.57
C LEU A 197 -11.57 1.05 13.59
N LYS A 198 -11.86 -0.11 12.99
CA LYS A 198 -13.22 -0.69 13.01
C LYS A 198 -13.60 -1.22 14.39
N GLN A 199 -12.63 -1.78 15.12
CA GLN A 199 -12.86 -2.46 16.39
C GLN A 199 -12.50 -1.61 17.61
N ASN A 200 -11.85 -0.46 17.40
CA ASN A 200 -11.23 0.34 18.46
C ASN A 200 -10.27 -0.50 19.34
N ASP A 201 -9.53 -1.42 18.71
CA ASP A 201 -8.63 -2.35 19.40
C ASP A 201 -7.33 -1.65 19.82
N LEU A 202 -7.38 -0.99 20.98
CA LEU A 202 -6.21 -0.35 21.60
C LEU A 202 -5.24 -1.35 22.24
N GLY A 203 -5.63 -2.62 22.38
CA GLY A 203 -4.80 -3.70 22.93
C GLY A 203 -3.83 -4.29 21.91
N ASN A 204 -4.02 -3.97 20.62
CA ASN A 204 -3.19 -4.47 19.53
C ASN A 204 -1.71 -4.08 19.64
N ALA A 205 -0.83 -4.96 19.14
CA ALA A 205 0.63 -4.73 19.05
C ALA A 205 0.99 -3.42 18.32
N VAL A 206 0.25 -3.04 17.27
CA VAL A 206 0.44 -1.77 16.57
C VAL A 206 0.21 -0.58 17.51
N CYS A 207 -0.86 -0.60 18.31
CA CYS A 207 -1.14 0.45 19.27
C CYS A 207 -0.15 0.45 20.44
N ALA A 208 0.34 -0.71 20.87
CA ALA A 208 1.39 -0.82 21.88
C ALA A 208 2.68 -0.14 21.40
N HIS A 209 3.15 -0.51 20.21
CA HIS A 209 4.34 0.07 19.58
C HIS A 209 4.25 1.60 19.41
N LEU A 210 3.09 2.12 19.01
CA LEU A 210 2.86 3.56 18.89
C LEU A 210 2.83 4.30 20.25
N ARG A 211 2.56 3.61 21.36
CA ARG A 211 2.69 4.20 22.71
C ARG A 211 4.15 4.24 23.16
N GLU A 212 4.94 3.25 22.76
CA GLU A 212 6.35 3.08 23.16
C GLU A 212 7.27 4.14 22.54
N GLY A 213 6.97 4.62 21.32
CA GLY A 213 7.82 5.62 20.68
C GLY A 213 7.19 6.33 19.49
N ARG A 214 8.01 7.14 18.80
CA ARG A 214 7.60 7.98 17.65
C ARG A 214 8.25 7.55 16.33
N TRP A 215 8.96 6.43 16.35
CA TRP A 215 9.71 5.88 15.21
C TRP A 215 8.87 5.71 13.93
N ALA A 216 7.59 5.35 14.05
CA ALA A 216 6.71 5.22 12.89
C ALA A 216 6.46 6.57 12.19
N ALA A 217 6.32 7.66 12.96
CA ALA A 217 6.16 9.00 12.41
C ALA A 217 7.47 9.52 11.81
N GLU A 218 8.59 9.30 12.50
CA GLU A 218 9.93 9.62 12.00
C GLU A 218 10.26 8.86 10.71
N TYR A 219 9.86 7.59 10.61
CA TYR A 219 10.01 6.79 9.39
C TYR A 219 9.29 7.40 8.20
N CYS A 220 8.02 7.79 8.37
CA CYS A 220 7.21 8.42 7.31
C CYS A 220 7.88 9.67 6.72
N VAL A 221 8.60 10.44 7.55
CA VAL A 221 9.33 11.64 7.11
C VAL A 221 10.68 11.28 6.50
N SER A 222 11.52 10.56 7.25
CA SER A 222 12.93 10.32 6.91
C SER A 222 13.13 9.51 5.64
N ARG A 223 12.18 8.64 5.28
CA ARG A 223 12.26 7.90 4.01
C ARG A 223 12.22 8.83 2.79
N LEU A 224 11.48 9.94 2.88
CA LEU A 224 11.32 10.88 1.76
C LEU A 224 12.58 11.69 1.46
N ASP A 225 13.46 11.88 2.45
CA ASP A 225 14.70 12.65 2.27
C ASP A 225 15.58 12.07 1.14
N ARG A 226 15.52 10.75 0.93
CA ARG A 226 16.26 10.03 -0.13
C ARG A 226 15.66 10.22 -1.52
N TYR A 227 14.39 10.58 -1.59
CA TYR A 227 13.70 10.84 -2.84
C TYR A 227 13.82 12.29 -3.29
N ILE A 228 14.18 13.24 -2.43
CA ILE A 228 14.24 14.67 -2.79
C ILE A 228 15.23 14.93 -3.95
N GLY A 229 16.34 14.19 -4.02
CA GLY A 229 17.31 14.33 -5.11
C GLY A 229 16.75 13.91 -6.49
N VAL A 230 15.80 12.97 -6.50
CA VAL A 230 15.15 12.47 -7.73
C VAL A 230 13.85 13.22 -8.02
N TYR A 231 13.10 13.54 -6.97
CA TYR A 231 11.79 14.18 -6.99
C TYR A 231 11.78 15.40 -6.04
N PRO A 232 12.34 16.55 -6.45
CA PRO A 232 12.47 17.72 -5.57
C PRO A 232 11.14 18.22 -4.99
N LYS A 233 10.03 18.02 -5.71
CA LYS A 233 8.69 18.43 -5.28
C LYS A 233 8.18 17.68 -4.05
N ILE A 234 8.70 16.49 -3.75
CA ILE A 234 8.36 15.73 -2.53
C ILE A 234 8.75 16.50 -1.26
N LYS A 235 9.65 17.48 -1.35
CA LYS A 235 10.06 18.30 -0.20
C LYS A 235 8.87 18.93 0.53
N LEU A 236 7.88 19.46 -0.18
CA LEU A 236 6.68 20.06 0.44
C LEU A 236 5.85 19.01 1.19
N TRP A 237 5.68 17.83 0.59
CA TRP A 237 5.02 16.70 1.23
C TRP A 237 5.75 16.23 2.50
N ARG A 238 7.07 16.15 2.43
CA ARG A 238 7.94 15.82 3.56
C ARG A 238 7.80 16.86 4.68
N GLU A 239 7.77 18.15 4.36
CA GLU A 239 7.57 19.24 5.33
C GLU A 239 6.19 19.18 6.00
N TYR A 240 5.14 18.84 5.25
CA TYR A 240 3.81 18.59 5.80
C TYR A 240 3.80 17.41 6.78
N LEU A 241 4.42 16.27 6.42
CA LEU A 241 4.53 15.12 7.33
C LEU A 241 5.40 15.44 8.56
N PHE A 242 6.45 16.26 8.39
CA PHE A 242 7.29 16.70 9.51
C PHE A 242 6.50 17.56 10.50
N LYS A 243 5.74 18.56 10.01
CA LYS A 243 4.81 19.35 10.85
C LYS A 243 3.87 18.44 11.65
N ASN A 244 3.27 17.44 10.98
CA ASN A 244 2.38 16.49 11.64
C ASN A 244 3.11 15.64 12.68
N THR A 245 4.33 15.21 12.39
CA THR A 245 5.19 14.45 13.33
C THR A 245 5.48 15.26 14.59
N THR A 246 5.81 16.55 14.48
CA THR A 246 6.00 17.45 15.63
C THR A 246 4.74 17.56 16.50
N ILE A 247 3.55 17.57 15.89
CA ILE A 247 2.29 17.51 16.64
C ILE A 247 2.19 16.19 17.40
N ILE A 248 2.44 15.05 16.76
CA ILE A 248 2.37 13.73 17.39
C ILE A 248 3.40 13.54 18.52
N GLU A 249 4.61 14.07 18.37
CA GLU A 249 5.66 14.07 19.39
C GLU A 249 5.28 14.87 20.64
N SER A 250 4.41 15.87 20.50
CA SER A 250 3.92 16.67 21.62
C SER A 250 2.82 15.97 22.45
N LEU A 251 2.25 14.87 21.94
CA LEU A 251 1.14 14.18 22.57
C LEU A 251 1.61 13.22 23.67
N PRO A 252 0.82 13.05 24.75
CA PRO A 252 0.98 11.94 25.68
C PRO A 252 0.90 10.60 24.96
N ASN A 253 1.70 9.62 25.40
CA ASN A 253 1.83 8.30 24.75
C ASN A 253 0.48 7.64 24.47
N PHE A 254 -0.46 7.68 25.42
CA PHE A 254 -1.77 7.06 25.27
C PHE A 254 -2.67 7.68 24.18
N LEU A 255 -2.38 8.92 23.73
CA LEU A 255 -3.10 9.57 22.63
C LEU A 255 -2.47 9.33 21.25
N VAL A 256 -1.22 8.88 21.20
CA VAL A 256 -0.44 8.73 19.96
C VAL A 256 -1.10 7.76 18.98
N PRO A 257 -1.56 6.55 19.37
CA PRO A 257 -2.20 5.64 18.42
C PRO A 257 -3.38 6.29 17.67
N LYS A 258 -4.23 7.01 18.40
CA LYS A 258 -5.41 7.69 17.84
C LYS A 258 -5.04 8.78 16.84
N TYR A 259 -4.12 9.67 17.23
CA TYR A 259 -3.81 10.84 16.40
C TYR A 259 -2.80 10.52 15.30
N PHE A 260 -1.91 9.54 15.47
CA PHE A 260 -1.06 9.06 14.39
C PHE A 260 -1.90 8.35 13.31
N ALA A 261 -2.83 7.46 13.70
CA ALA A 261 -3.75 6.86 12.74
C ALA A 261 -4.61 7.91 12.03
N ALA A 262 -5.06 8.95 12.74
CA ALA A 262 -5.78 10.08 12.13
C ALA A 262 -4.88 10.88 11.16
N ALA A 263 -3.61 11.11 11.50
CA ALA A 263 -2.67 11.82 10.62
C ALA A 263 -2.43 11.03 9.32
N VAL A 264 -2.21 9.72 9.42
CA VAL A 264 -2.07 8.83 8.27
C VAL A 264 -3.35 8.79 7.44
N ASP A 265 -4.52 8.62 8.03
CA ASP A 265 -5.80 8.58 7.29
C ASP A 265 -6.08 9.90 6.56
N ILE A 266 -5.83 11.05 7.20
CA ILE A 266 -5.97 12.37 6.57
C ILE A 266 -5.00 12.51 5.39
N ALA A 267 -3.73 12.19 5.61
CA ALA A 267 -2.69 12.27 4.59
C ALA A 267 -2.97 11.31 3.41
N TYR A 268 -3.36 10.07 3.71
CA TYR A 268 -3.71 9.04 2.72
C TYR A 268 -4.88 9.48 1.85
N ARG A 269 -5.97 9.96 2.47
CA ARG A 269 -7.14 10.45 1.72
C ARG A 269 -6.80 11.64 0.83
N ALA A 270 -6.02 12.59 1.34
CA ALA A 270 -5.57 13.73 0.55
C ALA A 270 -4.72 13.27 -0.65
N ALA A 271 -3.79 12.34 -0.44
CA ALA A 271 -2.95 11.76 -1.48
C ALA A 271 -3.76 11.01 -2.54
N CYS A 272 -4.70 10.15 -2.14
CA CYS A 272 -5.61 9.47 -3.06
C CYS A 272 -6.47 10.46 -3.86
N GLN A 273 -7.01 11.48 -3.20
CA GLN A 273 -7.81 12.52 -3.84
C GLN A 273 -7.00 13.31 -4.86
N HIS A 274 -5.75 13.69 -4.54
CA HIS A 274 -4.84 14.33 -5.48
C HIS A 274 -4.57 13.46 -6.71
N ALA A 275 -4.25 12.17 -6.50
CA ALA A 275 -4.04 11.23 -7.59
C ALA A 275 -5.25 11.17 -8.54
N ILE A 276 -6.46 11.04 -8.01
CA ILE A 276 -7.69 10.90 -8.79
C ILE A 276 -8.05 12.21 -9.49
N LEU A 277 -8.08 13.33 -8.76
CA LEU A 277 -8.59 14.59 -9.29
C LEU A 277 -7.60 15.29 -10.21
N SER A 278 -6.30 15.17 -9.94
CA SER A 278 -5.26 15.94 -10.64
C SER A 278 -4.52 15.16 -11.72
N LEU A 279 -4.43 13.83 -11.61
CA LEU A 279 -3.66 13.02 -12.57
C LEU A 279 -4.53 12.20 -13.51
N MET A 280 -5.70 11.76 -13.06
CA MET A 280 -6.50 10.77 -13.78
C MET A 280 -7.56 11.39 -14.70
N SER A 281 -7.97 10.60 -15.69
CA SER A 281 -8.99 10.92 -16.68
C SER A 281 -10.35 11.25 -16.05
N GLY A 282 -11.23 11.89 -16.82
CA GLY A 282 -12.62 12.14 -16.39
C GLY A 282 -13.37 10.85 -16.03
N PHE A 283 -13.17 9.77 -16.79
CA PHE A 283 -13.76 8.46 -16.49
C PHE A 283 -13.45 7.98 -15.08
N VAL A 284 -12.19 8.11 -14.64
CA VAL A 284 -11.81 7.71 -13.29
C VAL A 284 -12.33 8.70 -12.26
N ARG A 285 -12.20 10.00 -12.53
CA ARG A 285 -12.60 11.09 -11.61
C ARG A 285 -14.09 11.06 -11.25
N ASP A 286 -14.92 10.75 -12.24
CA ASP A 286 -16.37 10.69 -12.11
C ASP A 286 -16.84 9.27 -11.69
N GLY A 287 -15.90 8.35 -11.48
CA GLY A 287 -16.14 6.97 -11.09
C GLY A 287 -16.51 6.81 -9.62
N ASP A 288 -16.94 5.59 -9.27
CA ASP A 288 -17.24 5.22 -7.89
C ASP A 288 -15.98 4.84 -7.09
N GLU A 289 -16.17 4.50 -5.81
CA GLU A 289 -15.07 4.11 -4.93
C GLU A 289 -14.31 2.88 -5.46
N PHE A 290 -15.00 1.94 -6.11
CA PHE A 290 -14.36 0.77 -6.68
C PHE A 290 -13.47 1.16 -7.87
N THR A 291 -13.97 2.00 -8.77
CA THR A 291 -13.22 2.56 -9.90
C THR A 291 -11.97 3.29 -9.42
N HIS A 292 -12.09 4.13 -8.38
CA HIS A 292 -10.95 4.80 -7.76
C HIS A 292 -9.91 3.81 -7.21
N LYS A 293 -10.34 2.79 -6.47
CA LYS A 293 -9.45 1.77 -5.91
C LYS A 293 -8.70 1.00 -6.99
N VAL A 294 -9.40 0.58 -8.05
CA VAL A 294 -8.78 -0.12 -9.18
C VAL A 294 -7.81 0.81 -9.91
N ALA A 295 -8.18 2.07 -10.16
CA ALA A 295 -7.34 3.02 -10.87
C ALA A 295 -6.05 3.39 -10.09
N LEU A 296 -6.09 3.43 -8.76
CA LEU A 296 -4.88 3.63 -7.94
C LEU A 296 -3.83 2.53 -8.14
N THR A 297 -4.22 1.34 -8.63
CA THR A 297 -3.28 0.28 -9.05
C THR A 297 -2.34 0.76 -10.15
N ALA A 298 -2.76 1.70 -11.01
CA ALA A 298 -1.88 2.30 -12.00
C ALA A 298 -0.66 2.98 -11.36
N ILE A 299 -0.88 3.71 -10.26
CA ILE A 299 0.21 4.35 -9.50
C ILE A 299 1.03 3.30 -8.75
N GLN A 300 0.43 2.21 -8.28
CA GLN A 300 1.18 1.11 -7.66
C GLN A 300 2.20 0.51 -8.64
N MET A 301 1.76 0.19 -9.85
CA MET A 301 2.55 -0.54 -10.83
C MET A 301 3.51 0.37 -11.62
N TYR A 302 3.17 1.66 -11.80
CA TYR A 302 4.00 2.61 -12.54
C TYR A 302 4.89 3.43 -11.61
N GLY A 303 6.16 3.04 -11.54
CA GLY A 303 7.16 3.69 -10.71
C GLY A 303 8.56 3.49 -11.25
N ARG A 304 9.49 4.30 -10.75
CA ARG A 304 10.92 4.20 -11.06
C ARG A 304 11.64 3.30 -10.07
N VAL A 305 12.58 2.53 -10.58
CA VAL A 305 13.60 1.79 -9.84
C VAL A 305 14.96 2.05 -10.51
N ASN A 306 16.07 1.81 -9.83
CA ASN A 306 17.42 1.99 -10.35
C ASN A 306 17.86 0.79 -11.20
N SER A 307 17.46 -0.42 -10.84
CA SER A 307 17.91 -1.65 -11.52
C SER A 307 17.29 -1.88 -12.90
N THR A 308 16.20 -1.18 -13.25
CA THR A 308 15.53 -1.37 -14.54
C THR A 308 14.69 -0.16 -14.96
N SER A 309 14.45 -0.01 -16.25
CA SER A 309 13.61 1.03 -16.86
C SER A 309 13.13 0.55 -18.25
N LEU A 310 12.65 1.48 -19.08
CA LEU A 310 12.30 1.23 -20.49
C LEU A 310 13.49 1.36 -21.46
N HIS A 311 14.67 1.79 -20.99
CA HIS A 311 15.82 2.08 -21.84
C HIS A 311 17.13 1.78 -21.09
N PRO A 312 18.17 1.22 -21.73
CA PRO A 312 19.31 0.64 -21.03
C PRO A 312 20.07 1.64 -20.15
N THR A 313 20.11 2.90 -20.57
CA THR A 313 20.87 4.00 -19.94
C THR A 313 20.05 5.21 -19.52
N LYS A 314 18.73 5.21 -19.74
CA LYS A 314 17.86 6.33 -19.37
C LYS A 314 16.94 5.86 -18.25
N PRO A 315 17.23 6.24 -16.99
CA PRO A 315 16.36 5.92 -15.87
C PRO A 315 14.99 6.56 -16.08
N GLY A 316 13.95 5.83 -15.72
CA GLY A 316 12.58 6.30 -15.86
C GLY A 316 11.60 5.30 -15.28
N PRO A 317 10.34 5.71 -15.10
CA PRO A 317 9.30 4.83 -14.62
C PRO A 317 8.93 3.77 -15.65
N CYS A 318 8.52 2.62 -15.16
CA CYS A 318 8.03 1.52 -15.97
C CYS A 318 7.02 0.68 -15.18
N LEU A 319 6.10 0.03 -15.90
CA LEU A 319 5.14 -0.88 -15.29
C LEU A 319 5.83 -2.14 -14.75
N ALA A 320 5.59 -2.43 -13.48
CA ALA A 320 5.78 -3.75 -12.90
C ALA A 320 4.67 -4.71 -13.36
N ALA A 321 5.00 -5.98 -13.58
CA ALA A 321 3.99 -7.02 -13.81
C ALA A 321 3.23 -7.41 -12.54
N GLY A 322 3.84 -7.22 -11.37
CA GLY A 322 3.21 -7.55 -10.10
C GLY A 322 4.12 -7.30 -8.90
N LEU A 323 3.51 -6.98 -7.77
CA LEU A 323 4.21 -6.65 -6.53
C LEU A 323 4.07 -7.79 -5.51
N PRO A 324 5.13 -8.14 -4.75
CA PRO A 324 6.50 -7.61 -4.82
C PRO A 324 7.41 -8.37 -5.80
N HIS A 325 7.00 -9.53 -6.31
CA HIS A 325 7.91 -10.49 -6.98
C HIS A 325 8.41 -10.04 -8.36
N PHE A 326 7.68 -9.15 -9.04
CA PHE A 326 8.00 -8.64 -10.37
C PHE A 326 8.14 -7.11 -10.34
N SER A 327 8.92 -6.62 -9.37
CA SER A 327 9.01 -5.19 -9.05
C SER A 327 10.38 -4.56 -9.32
N THR A 328 11.45 -5.34 -9.47
CA THR A 328 12.81 -4.81 -9.64
C THR A 328 13.62 -5.64 -10.63
N ALA A 329 14.80 -5.13 -11.01
CA ALA A 329 15.76 -5.76 -11.90
C ALA A 329 15.13 -6.22 -13.23
N HIS A 330 15.66 -7.28 -13.83
CA HIS A 330 15.12 -7.82 -15.07
C HIS A 330 13.65 -8.24 -14.92
N MET A 331 13.25 -8.75 -13.77
CA MET A 331 11.91 -9.30 -13.48
C MET A 331 10.76 -8.27 -13.47
N ARG A 332 11.01 -6.96 -13.63
CA ARG A 332 9.94 -5.95 -13.53
C ARG A 332 9.06 -5.88 -14.76
N CYS A 333 9.66 -5.80 -15.95
CA CYS A 333 8.97 -5.40 -17.18
C CYS A 333 8.80 -6.58 -18.13
N TRP A 334 7.55 -7.02 -18.28
CA TRP A 334 7.16 -8.12 -19.16
C TRP A 334 6.22 -7.62 -20.26
N GLY A 335 6.60 -7.76 -21.53
CA GLY A 335 5.85 -7.25 -22.68
C GLY A 335 4.42 -7.76 -22.73
N ARG A 336 4.21 -9.05 -22.44
CA ARG A 336 2.86 -9.61 -22.33
C ARG A 336 2.01 -8.86 -21.29
N ASP A 337 2.48 -8.80 -20.04
CA ASP A 337 1.77 -8.16 -18.94
C ASP A 337 1.57 -6.67 -19.16
N VAL A 338 2.60 -5.98 -19.70
CA VAL A 338 2.54 -4.56 -20.06
C VAL A 338 1.41 -4.34 -21.06
N PHE A 339 1.34 -5.10 -22.17
CA PHE A 339 0.39 -4.82 -23.25
C PHE A 339 -1.02 -5.38 -23.01
N ILE A 340 -1.20 -6.31 -22.08
CA ILE A 340 -2.52 -6.63 -21.54
C ILE A 340 -3.00 -5.49 -20.62
N SER A 341 -2.10 -4.98 -19.76
CA SER A 341 -2.45 -4.00 -18.73
C SER A 341 -2.50 -2.55 -19.24
N LEU A 342 -1.87 -2.24 -20.37
CA LEU A 342 -1.62 -0.88 -20.85
C LEU A 342 -2.91 -0.06 -20.95
N ARG A 343 -3.95 -0.68 -21.52
CA ARG A 343 -5.26 -0.06 -21.70
C ARG A 343 -5.91 0.29 -20.35
N GLY A 344 -5.87 -0.62 -19.39
CA GLY A 344 -6.50 -0.42 -18.09
C GLY A 344 -5.71 0.56 -17.21
N LEU A 345 -4.40 0.34 -17.09
CA LEU A 345 -3.57 1.07 -16.13
C LEU A 345 -3.12 2.44 -16.64
N LEU A 346 -2.84 2.60 -17.94
CA LEU A 346 -2.28 3.85 -18.47
C LEU A 346 -3.25 4.61 -19.38
N MET A 347 -4.01 3.94 -20.25
CA MET A 347 -4.93 4.65 -21.17
C MET A 347 -6.24 5.07 -20.49
N ALA A 348 -6.94 4.14 -19.83
CA ALA A 348 -8.22 4.43 -19.16
C ALA A 348 -8.05 5.45 -18.03
N THR A 349 -6.89 5.45 -17.37
CA THR A 349 -6.53 6.44 -16.35
C THR A 349 -6.02 7.76 -16.93
N GLY A 350 -5.76 7.85 -18.24
CA GLY A 350 -5.36 9.08 -18.93
C GLY A 350 -3.86 9.37 -18.95
N ASN A 351 -3.01 8.45 -18.48
CA ASN A 351 -1.55 8.57 -18.57
C ASN A 351 -1.03 8.19 -19.98
N TRP A 352 -1.45 8.94 -20.99
CA TRP A 352 -1.14 8.70 -22.40
C TRP A 352 0.36 8.72 -22.70
N ASN A 353 1.11 9.63 -22.06
CA ASN A 353 2.55 9.71 -22.26
C ASN A 353 3.26 8.43 -21.80
N ALA A 354 2.91 7.91 -20.63
CA ALA A 354 3.46 6.63 -20.17
C ALA A 354 3.09 5.49 -21.13
N ALA A 355 1.84 5.44 -21.61
CA ALA A 355 1.42 4.41 -22.55
C ALA A 355 2.24 4.46 -23.86
N ARG A 356 2.45 5.66 -24.39
CA ARG A 356 3.27 5.91 -25.57
C ARG A 356 4.72 5.48 -25.35
N ASP A 357 5.31 5.83 -24.22
CA ASP A 357 6.71 5.54 -23.94
C ASP A 357 6.97 4.03 -23.85
N HIS A 358 6.03 3.26 -23.27
CA HIS A 358 6.10 1.79 -23.29
C HIS A 358 6.00 1.24 -24.71
N LEU A 359 5.02 1.71 -25.50
CA LEU A 359 4.87 1.26 -26.89
C LEU A 359 6.14 1.54 -27.71
N VAL A 360 6.73 2.74 -27.59
CA VAL A 360 7.95 3.12 -28.30
C VAL A 360 9.14 2.28 -27.82
N ALA A 361 9.29 2.05 -26.52
CA ALA A 361 10.40 1.27 -25.97
C ALA A 361 10.42 -0.18 -26.48
N PHE A 362 9.27 -0.86 -26.41
CA PHE A 362 9.14 -2.23 -26.89
C PHE A 362 9.18 -2.33 -28.41
N ALA A 363 8.63 -1.35 -29.15
CA ALA A 363 8.77 -1.26 -30.59
C ALA A 363 10.25 -1.11 -31.00
N GLY A 364 11.03 -0.34 -30.23
CA GLY A 364 12.47 -0.21 -30.42
C GLY A 364 13.21 -1.53 -30.21
N ALA A 365 12.69 -2.40 -29.34
CA ALA A 365 13.23 -3.70 -29.02
C ALA A 365 12.68 -4.84 -29.90
N VAL A 366 11.97 -4.58 -30.99
CA VAL A 366 11.54 -5.66 -31.91
C VAL A 366 12.76 -6.33 -32.55
N LYS A 367 12.77 -7.67 -32.53
CA LYS A 367 13.78 -8.55 -33.15
C LYS A 367 13.09 -9.84 -33.59
N HIS A 368 13.56 -10.50 -34.65
CA HIS A 368 12.87 -11.66 -35.25
C HIS A 368 11.44 -11.38 -35.74
N GLY A 369 11.03 -10.10 -35.84
CA GLY A 369 9.62 -9.73 -36.03
C GLY A 369 8.75 -9.91 -34.77
N LEU A 370 9.34 -10.11 -33.60
CA LEU A 370 8.67 -10.31 -32.32
C LEU A 370 8.99 -9.18 -31.33
N VAL A 371 8.01 -8.89 -30.46
CA VAL A 371 8.19 -8.08 -29.25
C VAL A 371 8.68 -9.00 -28.13
N PRO A 372 9.68 -8.60 -27.32
CA PRO A 372 10.20 -9.46 -26.28
C PRO A 372 9.20 -9.65 -25.14
N ASN A 373 9.28 -10.82 -24.48
CA ASN A 373 8.56 -11.04 -23.23
C ASN A 373 9.28 -10.31 -22.10
N LEU A 374 10.53 -10.66 -21.81
CA LEU A 374 11.34 -9.95 -20.82
C LEU A 374 12.00 -8.74 -21.49
N LEU A 375 11.80 -7.53 -20.99
CA LEU A 375 12.45 -6.35 -21.58
C LEU A 375 13.89 -6.15 -21.07
N ASP A 376 14.12 -6.29 -19.76
CA ASP A 376 15.39 -5.93 -19.08
C ASP A 376 15.97 -4.57 -19.54
N SER A 377 15.16 -3.51 -19.53
CA SER A 377 15.55 -2.19 -20.06
C SER A 377 16.10 -2.21 -21.49
N ALA A 378 15.69 -3.17 -22.31
CA ALA A 378 16.23 -3.44 -23.64
C ALA A 378 17.76 -3.73 -23.65
N ARG A 379 18.36 -4.08 -22.51
CA ARG A 379 19.76 -4.53 -22.45
C ARG A 379 19.88 -5.93 -23.03
N ARG A 380 19.19 -6.88 -22.41
CA ARG A 380 19.16 -8.30 -22.78
C ARG A 380 17.72 -8.84 -22.82
N PRO A 381 16.88 -8.34 -23.74
CA PRO A 381 15.51 -8.78 -23.85
C PRO A 381 15.41 -10.25 -24.29
N ARG A 382 14.39 -10.96 -23.81
CA ARG A 382 14.14 -12.38 -24.13
C ARG A 382 12.92 -12.54 -25.05
N TYR A 383 13.08 -13.30 -26.13
CA TYR A 383 12.07 -13.49 -27.20
C TYR A 383 11.46 -14.90 -27.15
N ASN A 384 10.99 -15.31 -25.97
CA ASN A 384 10.37 -16.61 -25.75
C ASN A 384 8.83 -16.57 -25.76
N ALA A 385 8.22 -15.41 -26.07
CA ALA A 385 6.77 -15.24 -26.16
C ALA A 385 6.34 -14.95 -27.60
N ARG A 386 5.40 -15.75 -28.11
CA ARG A 386 4.74 -15.52 -29.41
C ARG A 386 3.54 -14.58 -29.28
N ASP A 387 2.88 -14.59 -28.13
CA ASP A 387 1.66 -13.81 -27.88
C ASP A 387 1.92 -12.33 -27.55
N ALA A 388 3.05 -12.00 -26.92
CA ALA A 388 3.41 -10.62 -26.53
C ALA A 388 3.34 -9.63 -27.70
N THR A 389 3.79 -10.06 -28.89
CA THR A 389 3.71 -9.28 -30.14
C THR A 389 2.27 -8.91 -30.52
N TRP A 390 1.33 -9.82 -30.36
CA TRP A 390 -0.07 -9.61 -30.73
C TRP A 390 -0.80 -8.74 -29.71
N PHE A 391 -0.49 -8.89 -28.42
CA PHE A 391 -0.96 -7.96 -27.39
C PHE A 391 -0.41 -6.54 -27.62
N PHE A 392 0.87 -6.42 -28.00
CA PHE A 392 1.47 -5.14 -28.40
C PHE A 392 0.70 -4.49 -29.56
N LEU A 393 0.41 -5.24 -30.62
CA LEU A 393 -0.33 -4.71 -31.78
C LEU A 393 -1.75 -4.26 -31.41
N GLN A 394 -2.44 -5.01 -30.53
CA GLN A 394 -3.74 -4.59 -30.01
C GLN A 394 -3.64 -3.35 -29.14
N SER A 395 -2.60 -3.23 -28.31
CA SER A 395 -2.33 -2.02 -27.53
C SER A 395 -2.00 -0.82 -28.41
N ALA A 396 -1.24 -1.00 -29.49
CA ALA A 396 -0.95 0.05 -30.46
C ALA A 396 -2.23 0.53 -31.17
N GLN A 397 -3.12 -0.41 -31.55
CA GLN A 397 -4.44 -0.11 -32.07
C GLN A 397 -5.30 0.69 -31.07
N ASP A 398 -5.37 0.23 -29.82
CA ASP A 398 -6.16 0.87 -28.78
C ASP A 398 -5.65 2.28 -28.48
N TYR A 399 -4.32 2.48 -28.43
CA TYR A 399 -3.70 3.78 -28.27
C TYR A 399 -3.99 4.71 -29.46
N CYS A 400 -3.83 4.21 -30.69
CA CYS A 400 -4.11 4.97 -31.91
C CYS A 400 -5.57 5.43 -31.98
N ARG A 401 -6.52 4.62 -31.50
CA ARG A 401 -7.95 4.94 -31.51
C ARG A 401 -8.40 5.86 -30.38
N ALA A 402 -7.82 5.72 -29.18
CA ALA A 402 -8.33 6.37 -27.98
C ALA A 402 -7.48 7.57 -27.51
N SER A 403 -6.18 7.60 -27.84
CA SER A 403 -5.31 8.67 -27.36
C SER A 403 -5.57 9.98 -28.11
N PRO A 404 -5.26 11.15 -27.50
CA PRO A 404 -5.31 12.43 -28.20
C PRO A 404 -4.36 12.53 -29.40
N GLN A 405 -3.30 11.70 -29.45
CA GLN A 405 -2.37 11.67 -30.58
C GLN A 405 -3.01 11.04 -31.83
N GLY A 406 -3.99 10.15 -31.64
CA GLY A 406 -4.71 9.51 -32.73
C GLY A 406 -3.80 8.77 -33.70
N GLU A 407 -4.16 8.83 -34.98
CA GLU A 407 -3.43 8.19 -36.08
C GLU A 407 -2.00 8.73 -36.28
N LYS A 408 -1.71 9.98 -35.85
CA LYS A 408 -0.33 10.52 -35.85
C LYS A 408 0.62 9.71 -34.98
N PHE A 409 0.10 8.83 -34.12
CA PHE A 409 0.92 7.85 -33.42
C PHE A 409 1.73 6.96 -34.37
N LEU A 410 1.19 6.62 -35.54
CA LEU A 410 1.86 5.78 -36.54
C LEU A 410 3.14 6.43 -37.10
N GLU A 411 3.19 7.76 -37.13
CA GLU A 411 4.37 8.55 -37.53
C GLU A 411 5.41 8.70 -36.42
N THR A 412 5.12 8.18 -35.20
CA THR A 412 6.04 8.31 -34.07
C THR A 412 7.37 7.64 -34.38
N ILE A 413 8.45 8.41 -34.22
CA ILE A 413 9.82 7.91 -34.39
C ILE A 413 10.16 6.95 -33.24
N VAL A 414 10.58 5.76 -33.63
CA VAL A 414 11.02 4.65 -32.79
C VAL A 414 12.52 4.44 -32.98
N PRO A 415 13.35 4.79 -31.98
CA PRO A 415 14.77 4.42 -31.97
C PRO A 415 14.93 2.90 -31.90
N ARG A 416 15.66 2.30 -32.84
CA ARG A 416 15.79 0.84 -32.97
C ARG A 416 16.97 0.32 -32.17
N ARG A 417 16.69 -0.52 -31.17
CA ARG A 417 17.70 -1.20 -30.33
C ARG A 417 18.50 -2.24 -31.12
N PHE A 418 17.83 -2.97 -32.00
CA PHE A 418 18.43 -3.93 -32.93
C PHE A 418 18.23 -3.45 -34.36
N VAL A 419 19.29 -3.50 -35.17
CA VAL A 419 19.31 -2.96 -36.53
C VAL A 419 19.85 -3.99 -37.51
N GLY A 420 19.12 -4.20 -38.61
CA GLY A 420 19.61 -4.85 -39.84
C GLY A 420 19.78 -6.36 -39.81
N THR A 421 19.95 -6.98 -38.64
CA THR A 421 20.09 -8.44 -38.50
C THR A 421 19.36 -8.93 -37.25
N ASP A 422 19.05 -10.22 -37.21
CA ASP A 422 18.47 -10.90 -36.05
C ASP A 422 19.51 -11.31 -34.99
N GLU A 423 20.78 -10.99 -35.25
CA GLU A 423 21.87 -11.21 -34.32
C GLU A 423 21.72 -10.31 -33.10
N PHE A 424 22.06 -10.88 -31.94
CA PHE A 424 22.12 -10.10 -30.72
C PHE A 424 23.36 -9.20 -30.73
N SER A 425 23.19 -7.96 -30.26
CA SER A 425 24.27 -7.05 -29.93
C SER A 425 24.03 -6.48 -28.53
N GLU A 426 25.10 -6.14 -27.81
CA GLU A 426 25.00 -5.47 -26.52
C GLU A 426 24.45 -4.05 -26.65
N ALA A 427 24.00 -3.47 -25.52
CA ALA A 427 23.30 -2.18 -25.52
C ALA A 427 24.21 -0.97 -25.80
N ASP A 428 25.52 -1.15 -25.65
CA ASP A 428 26.57 -0.19 -25.94
C ASP A 428 27.22 -0.40 -27.33
N ASP A 429 26.75 -1.38 -28.11
CA ASP A 429 27.17 -1.57 -29.49
C ASP A 429 26.87 -0.29 -30.31
N PRO A 430 27.81 0.22 -31.13
CA PRO A 430 27.60 1.43 -31.93
C PRO A 430 26.38 1.38 -32.87
N ARG A 431 25.90 0.18 -33.21
CA ARG A 431 24.69 -0.01 -34.02
C ARG A 431 23.41 0.20 -33.22
N ALA A 432 23.43 0.02 -31.90
CA ALA A 432 22.26 0.20 -31.05
C ALA A 432 21.78 1.65 -31.14
N TYR A 433 20.49 1.84 -31.47
CA TYR A 433 19.87 3.16 -31.64
C TYR A 433 20.49 4.03 -32.76
N SER A 434 21.31 3.46 -33.65
CA SER A 434 21.90 4.16 -34.80
C SER A 434 20.90 4.45 -35.92
N ARG A 435 19.76 3.75 -35.93
CA ARG A 435 18.66 3.95 -36.89
C ARG A 435 17.35 4.12 -36.15
N THR A 436 16.42 4.74 -36.86
CA THR A 436 15.04 4.91 -36.42
C THR A 436 14.08 4.34 -37.45
N SER A 437 12.91 3.96 -36.98
CA SER A 437 11.76 3.60 -37.81
C SER A 437 10.54 4.38 -37.33
N THR A 438 9.53 4.55 -38.16
CA THR A 438 8.21 4.98 -37.69
C THR A 438 7.50 3.82 -37.01
N MET A 439 6.53 4.10 -36.13
CA MET A 439 5.68 3.06 -35.54
C MET A 439 4.96 2.24 -36.63
N ALA A 440 4.53 2.87 -37.72
CA ALA A 440 3.95 2.20 -38.88
C ALA A 440 4.90 1.16 -39.49
N GLU A 441 6.16 1.55 -39.72
CA GLU A 441 7.18 0.64 -40.26
C GLU A 441 7.45 -0.55 -39.33
N VAL A 442 7.46 -0.33 -38.01
CA VAL A 442 7.63 -1.43 -37.04
C VAL A 442 6.44 -2.40 -37.08
N ILE A 443 5.21 -1.88 -37.14
CA ILE A 443 4.00 -2.70 -37.26
C ILE A 443 4.03 -3.51 -38.57
N GLN A 444 4.43 -2.87 -39.67
CA GLN A 444 4.57 -3.51 -40.97
C GLN A 444 5.66 -4.60 -40.96
N GLU A 445 6.81 -4.33 -40.33
CA GLU A 445 7.89 -5.30 -40.14
C GLU A 445 7.37 -6.57 -39.45
N ILE A 446 6.65 -6.41 -38.32
CA ILE A 446 6.09 -7.54 -37.57
C ILE A 446 5.22 -8.42 -38.47
N LEU A 447 4.28 -7.81 -39.21
CA LEU A 447 3.34 -8.56 -40.06
C LEU A 447 4.05 -9.26 -41.22
N GLN A 448 4.97 -8.57 -41.88
CA GLN A 448 5.74 -9.15 -43.00
C GLN A 448 6.60 -10.32 -42.53
N ARG A 449 7.24 -10.21 -41.37
CA ARG A 449 8.05 -11.28 -40.79
C ARG A 449 7.22 -12.52 -40.46
N HIS A 450 6.04 -12.35 -39.86
CA HIS A 450 5.14 -13.47 -39.59
C HIS A 450 4.65 -14.13 -40.88
N ALA A 451 4.32 -13.33 -41.90
CA ALA A 451 3.91 -13.84 -43.21
C ALA A 451 5.03 -14.63 -43.93
N GLN A 452 6.29 -14.20 -43.78
CA GLN A 452 7.46 -14.89 -44.34
C GLN A 452 7.87 -16.15 -43.57
N GLY A 453 7.43 -16.26 -42.32
CA GLY A 453 7.89 -17.28 -41.38
C GLY A 453 9.09 -16.81 -40.56
N ILE A 454 9.10 -17.20 -39.30
CA ILE A 454 10.12 -16.87 -38.30
C ILE A 454 10.62 -18.20 -37.74
N SER A 455 11.93 -18.39 -37.75
CA SER A 455 12.61 -19.57 -37.18
C SER A 455 13.94 -19.12 -36.62
N PHE A 456 14.13 -19.24 -35.32
CA PHE A 456 15.39 -18.94 -34.66
C PHE A 456 15.58 -19.78 -33.39
N ARG A 457 16.83 -19.85 -32.95
CA ARG A 457 17.19 -20.37 -31.63
C ARG A 457 17.45 -19.18 -30.70
N GLU A 458 16.89 -19.21 -29.49
CA GLU A 458 17.07 -18.13 -28.51
C GLU A 458 18.56 -17.80 -28.31
N HIS A 459 18.87 -16.50 -28.26
CA HIS A 459 20.23 -16.05 -27.98
C HIS A 459 20.65 -16.49 -26.57
N ASN A 460 21.88 -17.01 -26.44
CA ASN A 460 22.40 -17.61 -25.20
C ASN A 460 21.63 -18.84 -24.69
N ALA A 461 20.95 -19.57 -25.59
CA ALA A 461 20.30 -20.84 -25.27
C ALA A 461 21.19 -21.78 -24.44
N GLY A 462 20.64 -22.31 -23.35
CA GLY A 462 21.31 -23.20 -22.42
C GLY A 462 20.94 -22.89 -20.95
N PRO A 463 21.52 -23.64 -20.00
CA PRO A 463 21.10 -23.58 -18.59
C PRO A 463 21.26 -22.22 -17.91
N ASN A 464 22.13 -21.35 -18.44
CA ASN A 464 22.32 -19.99 -17.92
C ASN A 464 21.16 -19.05 -18.28
N LEU A 465 20.44 -19.32 -19.37
CA LEU A 465 19.25 -18.57 -19.78
C LEU A 465 17.98 -19.16 -19.16
N ASP A 466 17.89 -20.48 -19.14
CA ASP A 466 16.76 -21.23 -18.61
C ASP A 466 17.26 -22.60 -18.14
N HIS A 467 17.30 -22.82 -16.83
CA HIS A 467 17.93 -24.00 -16.25
C HIS A 467 17.12 -25.28 -16.43
N ALA A 468 15.80 -25.15 -16.62
CA ALA A 468 14.88 -26.27 -16.76
C ALA A 468 14.62 -26.64 -18.23
N MET A 469 14.64 -25.67 -19.14
CA MET A 469 14.28 -25.87 -20.55
C MET A 469 15.23 -26.84 -21.29
N ARG A 470 14.65 -27.73 -22.10
CA ARG A 470 15.37 -28.65 -22.98
C ARG A 470 15.90 -27.93 -24.24
N ASP A 471 16.86 -28.54 -24.93
CA ASP A 471 17.50 -27.94 -26.13
C ASP A 471 16.49 -27.50 -27.21
N LEU A 472 15.48 -28.34 -27.47
CA LEU A 472 14.41 -28.07 -28.44
C LEU A 472 13.47 -26.93 -27.98
N GLY A 473 13.38 -26.67 -26.68
CA GLY A 473 12.56 -25.59 -26.14
C GLY A 473 13.09 -24.19 -26.49
N PHE A 474 14.39 -24.07 -26.75
CA PHE A 474 15.02 -22.82 -27.18
C PHE A 474 14.78 -22.50 -28.66
N HIS A 475 14.21 -23.42 -29.44
CA HIS A 475 13.84 -23.14 -30.83
C HIS A 475 12.42 -22.57 -30.89
N VAL A 476 12.30 -21.41 -31.56
CA VAL A 476 11.05 -20.67 -31.71
C VAL A 476 10.74 -20.57 -33.19
N ASP A 477 9.66 -21.25 -33.58
CA ASP A 477 9.11 -21.24 -34.93
C ASP A 477 7.73 -20.57 -34.93
N VAL A 478 7.47 -19.76 -35.95
CA VAL A 478 6.18 -19.14 -36.23
C VAL A 478 5.96 -19.09 -37.75
N PHE A 479 4.81 -19.53 -38.24
CA PHE A 479 4.48 -19.50 -39.67
C PHE A 479 2.99 -19.29 -39.89
N VAL A 480 2.63 -18.79 -41.07
CA VAL A 480 1.23 -18.69 -41.49
C VAL A 480 0.87 -19.90 -42.34
N ASP A 481 -0.18 -20.61 -41.93
CA ASP A 481 -0.85 -21.55 -42.82
C ASP A 481 -1.74 -20.76 -43.79
N TRP A 482 -1.28 -20.59 -45.02
CA TRP A 482 -1.99 -19.80 -46.03
C TRP A 482 -3.31 -20.41 -46.51
N SER A 483 -3.61 -21.68 -46.18
CA SER A 483 -4.92 -22.26 -46.47
C SER A 483 -6.02 -21.74 -45.54
N THR A 484 -5.65 -21.36 -44.31
CA THR A 484 -6.56 -20.84 -43.28
C THR A 484 -6.33 -19.37 -42.94
N GLY A 485 -5.12 -18.86 -43.21
CA GLY A 485 -4.63 -17.55 -42.77
C GLY A 485 -4.21 -17.52 -41.30
N PHE A 486 -4.15 -18.67 -40.61
CA PHE A 486 -3.81 -18.72 -39.19
C PHE A 486 -2.31 -18.76 -38.95
N VAL A 487 -1.89 -18.09 -37.87
CA VAL A 487 -0.50 -18.12 -37.39
C VAL A 487 -0.30 -19.31 -36.46
N TYR A 488 0.51 -20.26 -36.89
CA TYR A 488 1.00 -21.39 -36.10
C TYR A 488 2.36 -21.06 -35.52
N GLY A 489 2.75 -21.74 -34.43
CA GLY A 489 4.12 -21.66 -33.94
C GLY A 489 4.32 -22.38 -32.63
N GLY A 490 5.55 -22.38 -32.14
CA GLY A 490 5.97 -23.13 -30.97
C GLY A 490 6.18 -24.62 -31.25
N ASN A 491 6.49 -25.36 -30.19
CA ASN A 491 6.59 -26.83 -30.19
C ASN A 491 6.23 -27.36 -28.80
N GLU A 492 6.13 -28.69 -28.66
CA GLU A 492 5.76 -29.36 -27.40
C GLU A 492 6.74 -29.07 -26.23
N TRP A 493 7.94 -28.55 -26.52
CA TRP A 493 9.02 -28.29 -25.56
C TRP A 493 9.14 -26.81 -25.18
N ASN A 494 8.28 -25.92 -25.70
CA ASN A 494 8.34 -24.49 -25.38
C ASN A 494 7.01 -23.90 -24.88
N CYS A 495 7.13 -22.70 -24.32
CA CYS A 495 6.07 -22.01 -23.59
C CYS A 495 5.74 -20.65 -24.23
N GLY A 496 5.47 -20.63 -25.54
CA GLY A 496 5.29 -19.39 -26.30
C GLY A 496 4.04 -18.55 -25.99
N THR A 497 3.19 -18.97 -25.05
CA THR A 497 1.93 -18.27 -24.69
C THR A 497 1.87 -18.03 -23.18
N TRP A 498 0.97 -17.18 -22.71
CA TRP A 498 0.83 -16.80 -21.29
C TRP A 498 0.68 -17.95 -20.30
N MET A 499 0.21 -19.12 -20.75
CA MET A 499 0.26 -20.35 -19.96
C MET A 499 1.67 -20.97 -20.07
N ASP A 500 2.67 -20.31 -19.50
CA ASP A 500 4.10 -20.56 -19.78
C ASP A 500 4.84 -21.38 -18.72
N LYS A 501 4.13 -22.18 -17.91
CA LYS A 501 4.78 -22.95 -16.86
C LYS A 501 5.69 -24.05 -17.43
N MET A 502 7.00 -23.80 -17.42
CA MET A 502 8.03 -24.82 -17.60
C MET A 502 8.15 -25.65 -16.32
N GLY A 503 8.06 -26.98 -16.46
CA GLY A 503 8.24 -27.92 -15.35
C GLY A 503 9.68 -27.94 -14.87
N ASP A 504 9.86 -28.05 -13.55
CA ASP A 504 11.15 -27.91 -12.87
C ASP A 504 11.22 -28.75 -11.58
N SER A 505 10.62 -29.94 -11.61
CA SER A 505 10.62 -30.87 -10.47
C SER A 505 11.21 -32.21 -10.87
N ASP A 506 12.44 -32.46 -10.44
CA ASP A 506 13.12 -33.73 -10.68
C ASP A 506 12.40 -34.88 -9.97
N MET A 507 11.93 -34.66 -8.74
CA MET A 507 11.18 -35.67 -7.97
C MET A 507 9.89 -36.11 -8.67
N ALA A 508 9.22 -35.18 -9.36
CA ALA A 508 8.01 -35.48 -10.13
C ALA A 508 8.31 -35.93 -11.57
N GLY A 509 9.58 -35.89 -12.01
CA GLY A 509 9.97 -36.20 -13.38
C GLY A 509 9.47 -35.19 -14.42
N THR A 510 9.21 -33.93 -14.02
CA THR A 510 8.61 -32.89 -14.90
C THR A 510 9.62 -31.86 -15.40
N THR A 511 10.88 -31.95 -15.00
CA THR A 511 11.93 -31.00 -15.41
C THR A 511 12.05 -30.92 -16.93
N GLY A 512 11.93 -29.70 -17.45
CA GLY A 512 11.98 -29.39 -18.88
C GLY A 512 10.78 -29.86 -19.68
N VAL A 513 9.68 -30.25 -19.02
CA VAL A 513 8.40 -30.57 -19.65
C VAL A 513 7.44 -29.42 -19.41
N PRO A 514 7.05 -28.66 -20.45
CA PRO A 514 5.99 -27.65 -20.33
C PRO A 514 4.70 -28.26 -19.79
N ALA A 515 4.05 -27.61 -18.84
CA ALA A 515 2.75 -28.06 -18.35
C ALA A 515 1.64 -27.85 -19.38
N THR A 516 1.77 -26.79 -20.17
CA THR A 516 0.77 -26.32 -21.14
C THR A 516 1.46 -25.80 -22.39
N PRO A 517 2.17 -26.65 -23.16
CA PRO A 517 2.60 -26.26 -24.48
C PRO A 517 1.35 -25.97 -25.31
N ARG A 518 1.32 -24.80 -25.92
CA ARG A 518 0.20 -24.33 -26.76
C ARG A 518 0.71 -24.02 -28.16
N ASP A 519 1.50 -24.95 -28.67
CA ASP A 519 1.98 -24.92 -30.04
C ASP A 519 0.83 -25.03 -31.04
N GLY A 520 1.11 -24.56 -32.26
CA GLY A 520 0.13 -24.37 -33.31
C GLY A 520 -0.68 -23.08 -33.18
N ALA A 521 -1.95 -23.13 -33.58
CA ALA A 521 -2.81 -21.96 -33.76
C ALA A 521 -3.56 -21.56 -32.47
N ALA A 522 -2.87 -20.84 -31.57
CA ALA A 522 -3.47 -20.33 -30.35
C ALA A 522 -4.61 -19.32 -30.64
N VAL A 523 -5.74 -19.47 -29.95
CA VAL A 523 -6.99 -18.71 -30.20
C VAL A 523 -6.80 -17.20 -30.05
N GLU A 524 -6.15 -16.76 -28.98
CA GLU A 524 -5.89 -15.35 -28.71
C GLU A 524 -5.03 -14.71 -29.79
N ILE A 525 -4.03 -15.44 -30.31
CA ILE A 525 -3.18 -14.97 -31.40
C ILE A 525 -4.02 -14.75 -32.67
N GLN A 526 -4.91 -15.69 -33.02
CA GLN A 526 -5.78 -15.51 -34.19
C GLN A 526 -6.75 -14.35 -34.01
N GLY A 527 -7.34 -14.21 -32.82
CA GLY A 527 -8.26 -13.11 -32.51
C GLY A 527 -7.59 -11.74 -32.61
N LEU A 528 -6.38 -11.62 -32.04
CA LEU A 528 -5.58 -10.40 -32.07
C LEU A 528 -5.09 -10.09 -33.49
N LEU A 529 -4.57 -11.08 -34.22
CA LEU A 529 -4.22 -10.96 -35.64
C LEU A 529 -5.40 -10.43 -36.46
N LYS A 530 -6.59 -11.04 -36.30
CA LYS A 530 -7.80 -10.62 -37.01
C LYS A 530 -8.18 -9.18 -36.68
N SER A 531 -8.01 -8.76 -35.42
CA SER A 531 -8.28 -7.39 -34.98
C SER A 531 -7.29 -6.39 -35.59
N THR A 532 -5.99 -6.73 -35.61
CA THR A 532 -4.93 -5.93 -36.23
C THR A 532 -5.15 -5.80 -37.73
N LEU A 533 -5.40 -6.90 -38.45
CA LEU A 533 -5.63 -6.86 -39.89
C LEU A 533 -6.84 -6.01 -40.27
N ARG A 534 -7.94 -6.10 -39.48
CA ARG A 534 -9.09 -5.22 -39.67
C ARG A 534 -8.70 -3.75 -39.53
N TRP A 535 -7.98 -3.39 -38.46
CA TRP A 535 -7.56 -2.02 -38.21
C TRP A 535 -6.65 -1.46 -39.29
N LEU A 536 -5.65 -2.22 -39.72
CA LEU A 536 -4.73 -1.78 -40.76
C LEU A 536 -5.40 -1.75 -42.13
N SER A 537 -6.34 -2.67 -42.40
CA SER A 537 -7.15 -2.61 -43.62
C SER A 537 -8.02 -1.35 -43.66
N GLU A 538 -8.67 -0.98 -42.55
CA GLU A 538 -9.42 0.29 -42.44
C GLU A 538 -8.50 1.50 -42.72
N LEU A 539 -7.31 1.53 -42.11
CA LEU A 539 -6.35 2.62 -42.31
C LEU A 539 -5.83 2.67 -43.75
N GLY A 540 -5.49 1.52 -44.35
CA GLY A 540 -5.02 1.42 -45.73
C GLY A 540 -6.04 1.91 -46.74
N HIS A 541 -7.33 1.57 -46.58
CA HIS A 541 -8.41 2.10 -47.44
C HIS A 541 -8.57 3.61 -47.31
N SER A 542 -8.20 4.18 -46.16
CA SER A 542 -8.23 5.63 -45.93
C SER A 542 -6.92 6.36 -46.28
N GLY A 543 -5.90 5.65 -46.77
CA GLY A 543 -4.58 6.21 -47.12
C GLY A 543 -3.74 6.64 -45.92
N LYS A 544 -3.96 6.02 -44.75
CA LYS A 544 -3.33 6.40 -43.46
C LYS A 544 -2.36 5.36 -42.91
N PHE A 545 -2.13 4.28 -43.65
CA PHE A 545 -1.15 3.24 -43.34
C PHE A 545 -0.56 2.69 -44.65
#